data_AF-A0A537B764-F1
#
_entry.id   AF-A0A537B764-F1
#
_cell.length_a   1.000
_cell.length_b   1.000
_cell.length_c   1.000
_cell.angle_alpha   90.00
_cell.angle_beta   90.00
_cell.angle_gamma   90.00
#
_symmetry.space_group_name_H-M   'P 1'
#
loop_
_entity.id
_entity.type
_entity.pdbx_description
1 polymer ?
#
loop_
_entity_poly.entity_id
_entity_poly.type
_entity_poly.pdbx_seq_one_letter_code
_entity_poly.pdbx_strand_id
1 'polypeptide(L)'
;MSPFNGSHFTTLKLLEGFLKREQIRTTFAGTMKERLEAVSRGEVAAVSLMEPWISIAEMRGLRVLMESHSTRSEAAGDALEGATLAKMFRAEASAADAIQKNPERYAHYLLEEAGGLLELKDLKLSRILNAAPEPYTRERFEHTYQWTLGWGLVAPGATYENTVDNRAWQ
;
A
#
# COMPACT_ATOMS: atom_id res chain seq x y z
N MET A 1 -0.08 14.21 10.39
CA MET A 1 -0.27 12.96 9.62
C MET A 1 -1.39 12.16 10.28
N SER A 2 -2.39 11.74 9.51
CA SER A 2 -3.49 10.92 10.04
C SER A 2 -2.99 9.49 10.37
N PRO A 3 -3.44 8.86 11.47
CA PRO A 3 -3.17 7.44 11.72
C PRO A 3 -3.84 6.52 10.68
N PHE A 4 -4.87 7.01 9.97
CA PHE A 4 -5.59 6.28 8.93
C PHE A 4 -4.87 6.38 7.60
N ASN A 5 -3.88 5.53 7.40
CA ASN A 5 -3.17 5.41 6.13
C ASN A 5 -3.05 3.93 5.71
N GLY A 6 -2.78 3.69 4.42
CA GLY A 6 -2.71 2.34 3.88
C GLY A 6 -1.77 1.40 4.65
N SER A 7 -0.62 1.89 5.12
CA SER A 7 0.32 1.06 5.89
C SER A 7 -0.24 0.60 7.24
N HIS A 8 -1.07 1.44 7.89
CA HIS A 8 -1.75 1.06 9.11
C HIS A 8 -2.77 -0.05 8.84
N PHE A 9 -3.61 0.10 7.81
CA PHE A 9 -4.61 -0.91 7.45
C PHE A 9 -3.98 -2.25 7.06
N THR A 10 -2.90 -2.23 6.27
CA THR A 10 -2.13 -3.43 5.92
C THR A 10 -1.54 -4.09 7.17
N THR A 11 -1.01 -3.31 8.12
CA THR A 11 -0.48 -3.84 9.39
C THR A 11 -1.55 -4.58 10.18
N LEU A 12 -2.74 -3.99 10.31
CA LEU A 12 -3.86 -4.64 11.03
C LEU A 12 -4.27 -5.94 10.34
N LYS A 13 -4.48 -5.93 9.01
CA LYS A 13 -4.85 -7.14 8.25
C LYS A 13 -3.81 -8.25 8.35
N LEU A 14 -2.52 -7.91 8.30
CA LEU A 14 -1.44 -8.88 8.46
C LEU A 14 -1.49 -9.56 9.83
N LEU A 15 -1.64 -8.78 10.89
CA LEU A 15 -1.61 -9.29 12.27
C LEU A 15 -2.87 -10.09 12.63
N GLU A 16 -4.04 -9.70 12.14
CA GLU A 16 -5.30 -10.42 12.41
C GLU A 16 -5.33 -11.85 11.88
N GLY A 17 -4.50 -12.19 10.90
CA GLY A 17 -4.35 -13.57 10.44
C GLY A 17 -3.77 -14.52 11.49
N PHE A 18 -3.14 -13.97 12.56
CA PHE A 18 -2.36 -14.74 13.53
C PHE A 18 -2.63 -14.37 14.99
N LEU A 19 -3.14 -13.15 15.24
CA LEU A 19 -3.40 -12.62 16.57
C LEU A 19 -4.87 -12.27 16.73
N LYS A 20 -5.39 -12.46 17.96
CA LYS A 20 -6.69 -11.90 18.31
C LYS A 20 -6.58 -10.38 18.35
N ARG A 21 -7.67 -9.69 18.01
CA ARG A 21 -7.70 -8.24 17.89
C ARG A 21 -7.22 -7.50 19.15
N GLU A 22 -7.59 -7.98 20.34
CA GLU A 22 -7.17 -7.43 21.63
C GLU A 22 -5.67 -7.57 21.93
N GLN A 23 -4.96 -8.43 21.18
CA GLN A 23 -3.51 -8.63 21.28
C GLN A 23 -2.74 -7.70 20.33
N ILE A 24 -3.41 -7.10 19.35
CA ILE A 24 -2.79 -6.21 18.36
C ILE A 24 -2.57 -4.83 18.99
N ARG A 25 -1.31 -4.52 19.27
CA ARG A 25 -0.89 -3.21 19.80
C ARG A 25 -0.05 -2.51 18.73
N THR A 26 -0.49 -1.32 18.32
CA THR A 26 0.21 -0.51 17.33
C THR A 26 0.48 0.89 17.88
N THR A 27 1.51 1.54 17.35
CA THR A 27 1.83 2.93 17.63
C THR A 27 2.23 3.63 16.34
N PHE A 28 2.07 4.96 16.31
CA PHE A 28 2.55 5.76 15.19
C PHE A 28 4.04 6.04 15.35
N ALA A 29 4.84 5.63 14.37
CA ALA A 29 6.30 5.81 14.35
C ALA A 29 6.77 6.64 13.15
N GLY A 30 5.91 7.51 12.61
CA GLY A 30 6.29 8.46 11.57
C GLY A 30 6.43 7.87 10.16
N THR A 31 7.30 8.52 9.39
CA THR A 31 7.76 8.16 8.04
C THR A 31 8.50 6.82 8.03
N MET A 32 8.77 6.25 6.86
CA MET A 32 9.48 4.97 6.75
C MET A 32 10.91 5.04 7.32
N LYS A 33 11.60 6.18 7.16
CA LYS A 33 12.90 6.42 7.80
C LYS A 33 12.79 6.44 9.32
N GLU A 34 11.84 7.19 9.86
CA GLU A 34 11.63 7.27 11.31
C GLU A 34 11.26 5.91 11.92
N ARG A 35 10.49 5.09 11.20
CA ARG A 35 10.20 3.70 11.59
C ARG A 35 11.47 2.85 11.70
N LEU A 36 12.34 2.90 10.69
CA LEU A 36 13.62 2.19 10.71
C LEU A 36 14.47 2.61 11.92
N GLU A 37 14.54 3.91 12.19
CA GLU A 37 15.30 4.41 13.33
C GLU A 37 14.67 4.00 14.68
N ALA A 38 13.34 4.00 14.79
CA ALA A 38 12.62 3.60 16.00
C ALA A 38 12.86 2.11 16.34
N VAL A 39 12.82 1.21 15.35
CA VAL A 39 13.15 -0.21 15.58
C VAL A 39 14.62 -0.41 15.89
N SER A 40 15.53 0.32 15.23
CA SER A 40 16.96 0.27 15.53
C SER A 40 17.31 0.76 16.94
N ARG A 41 16.56 1.73 17.48
CA ARG A 41 16.69 2.19 18.88
C ARG A 41 15.95 1.32 19.89
N GLY A 42 15.20 0.31 19.45
CA GLY A 42 14.41 -0.56 20.32
C GLY A 42 13.17 0.09 20.93
N GLU A 43 12.71 1.22 20.38
CA GLU A 43 11.48 1.90 20.81
C GLU A 43 10.22 1.12 20.43
N VAL A 44 10.31 0.35 19.35
CA VAL A 44 9.27 -0.57 18.87
C VAL A 44 9.88 -1.93 18.56
N ALA A 45 9.12 -3.01 18.78
CA ALA A 45 9.60 -4.37 18.53
C ALA A 45 9.61 -4.76 17.04
N ALA A 46 8.79 -4.12 16.22
CA ALA A 46 8.68 -4.35 14.79
C ALA A 46 8.06 -3.12 14.08
N VAL A 47 8.30 -3.01 12.77
CA VAL A 47 7.73 -1.95 11.93
C VAL A 47 7.18 -2.50 10.63
N SER A 48 6.15 -1.83 10.11
CA SER A 48 5.64 -2.08 8.76
C SER A 48 6.27 -1.11 7.77
N LEU A 49 6.84 -1.66 6.70
CA LEU A 49 7.58 -0.94 5.66
C LEU A 49 7.03 -1.33 4.27
N MET A 50 7.40 -0.54 3.26
CA MET A 50 7.24 -0.86 1.83
C MET A 50 8.56 -0.62 1.13
N GLU A 51 8.75 -1.17 -0.07
CA GLU A 51 9.95 -0.85 -0.86
C GLU A 51 10.04 0.67 -1.11
N PRO A 52 11.25 1.26 -1.11
CA PRO A 52 12.58 0.61 -0.99
C PRO A 52 13.01 0.26 0.45
N TRP A 53 12.20 0.62 1.45
CA TRP A 53 12.59 0.58 2.87
C TRP A 53 12.70 -0.83 3.44
N ILE A 54 12.00 -1.81 2.85
CA ILE A 54 12.17 -3.22 3.21
C ILE A 54 13.59 -3.68 2.84
N SER A 55 14.04 -3.41 1.61
CA SER A 55 15.40 -3.76 1.17
C SER A 55 16.47 -3.08 2.04
N ILE A 56 16.27 -1.80 2.38
CA ILE A 56 17.18 -1.08 3.30
C ILE A 56 17.20 -1.72 4.70
N ALA A 57 16.06 -2.18 5.22
CA ALA A 57 16.00 -2.86 6.50
C ALA A 57 16.80 -4.16 6.48
N GLU A 58 16.66 -4.96 5.42
CA GLU A 58 17.40 -6.22 5.25
C GLU A 58 18.91 -5.98 5.15
N MET A 59 19.36 -4.94 4.42
CA MET A 59 20.77 -4.54 4.39
C MET A 59 21.32 -4.15 5.77
N ARG A 60 20.48 -3.56 6.62
CA ARG A 60 20.82 -3.22 8.02
C ARG A 60 20.78 -4.43 8.96
N GLY A 61 20.52 -5.64 8.44
CA GLY A 61 20.47 -6.88 9.21
C GLY A 61 19.14 -7.15 9.90
N LEU A 62 18.08 -6.40 9.58
CA LEU A 62 16.74 -6.70 10.09
C LEU A 62 16.13 -7.88 9.32
N ARG A 63 15.22 -8.59 9.98
CA ARG A 63 14.53 -9.76 9.43
C ARG A 63 13.08 -9.43 9.10
N VAL A 64 12.67 -9.78 7.88
CA VAL A 64 11.26 -9.76 7.48
C VAL A 64 10.51 -10.87 8.21
N LEU A 65 9.46 -10.51 8.95
CA LEU A 65 8.61 -11.48 9.66
C LEU A 65 7.44 -11.96 8.79
N MET A 66 6.86 -11.05 8.01
CA MET A 66 5.64 -11.25 7.22
C MET A 66 5.63 -10.29 6.04
N GLU A 67 5.04 -10.70 4.93
CA GLU A 67 4.84 -9.86 3.74
C GLU A 67 3.40 -10.00 3.24
N SER A 68 2.86 -8.93 2.67
CA SER A 68 1.58 -8.93 1.98
C SER A 68 1.62 -7.96 0.82
N HIS A 69 0.78 -8.20 -0.19
CA HIS A 69 0.52 -7.23 -1.24
C HIS A 69 -0.64 -6.33 -0.82
N SER A 70 -0.45 -5.02 -0.93
CA SER A 70 -1.52 -4.04 -0.72
C SER A 70 -2.03 -3.54 -2.06
N THR A 71 -3.33 -3.50 -2.22
CA THR A 71 -3.99 -2.84 -3.35
C THR A 71 -4.39 -1.42 -2.97
N ARG A 72 -4.48 -0.53 -3.95
CA ARG A 72 -4.98 0.84 -3.79
C ARG A 72 -6.26 1.03 -4.61
N SER A 73 -6.98 2.10 -4.27
CA SER A 73 -8.10 2.60 -5.06
C SER A 73 -7.74 4.00 -5.53
N GLU A 74 -8.16 4.33 -6.74
CA GLU A 74 -8.03 5.67 -7.28
C GLU A 74 -9.20 6.54 -6.80
N ALA A 75 -8.89 7.80 -6.48
CA ALA A 75 -9.88 8.80 -6.09
C ALA A 75 -9.90 9.92 -7.13
N ALA A 76 -11.08 10.19 -7.69
CA ALA A 76 -11.29 11.23 -8.69
C ALA A 76 -12.42 12.16 -8.24
N GLY A 77 -12.26 13.47 -8.47
CA GLY A 77 -13.33 14.43 -8.22
C GLY A 77 -14.45 14.33 -9.25
N ASP A 78 -15.66 14.77 -8.87
CA ASP A 78 -16.86 14.65 -9.71
C ASP A 78 -16.71 15.31 -11.09
N ALA A 79 -15.93 16.39 -11.19
CA ALA A 79 -15.69 17.11 -12.43
C ALA A 79 -14.79 16.38 -13.46
N LEU A 80 -14.17 15.24 -13.10
CA LEU A 80 -13.33 14.49 -14.03
C LEU A 80 -14.18 13.53 -14.87
N GLU A 81 -14.31 13.83 -16.17
CA GLU A 81 -15.07 13.00 -17.11
C GLU A 81 -14.61 11.54 -17.16
N GLY A 82 -15.57 10.61 -17.22
CA GLY A 82 -15.29 9.16 -17.26
C GLY A 82 -14.37 8.76 -18.41
N ALA A 83 -14.54 9.36 -19.60
CA ALA A 83 -13.67 9.10 -20.75
C ALA A 83 -12.22 9.57 -20.55
N THR A 84 -12.01 10.62 -19.75
CA THR A 84 -10.67 11.11 -19.38
C THR A 84 -10.06 10.17 -18.34
N LEU A 85 -10.83 9.77 -17.33
CA LEU A 85 -10.39 8.79 -16.34
C LEU A 85 -10.01 7.45 -17.00
N ALA A 86 -10.79 6.98 -17.97
CA ALA A 86 -10.48 5.79 -18.75
C ALA A 86 -9.15 5.91 -19.53
N LYS A 87 -8.80 7.10 -20.05
CA LYS A 87 -7.50 7.34 -20.68
C LYS A 87 -6.36 7.24 -19.67
N MET A 88 -6.55 7.76 -18.46
CA MET A 88 -5.58 7.66 -17.36
C MET A 88 -5.36 6.20 -16.96
N PHE A 89 -6.43 5.43 -16.76
CA PHE A 89 -6.32 4.01 -16.41
C PHE A 89 -5.65 3.16 -17.49
N ARG A 90 -5.85 3.48 -18.78
CA ARG A 90 -5.07 2.84 -19.86
C ARG A 90 -3.58 3.17 -19.78
N ALA A 91 -3.22 4.39 -19.39
CA ALA A 91 -1.82 4.77 -19.20
C ALA A 91 -1.20 4.03 -18.00
N GLU A 92 -1.93 3.92 -16.89
CA GLU A 92 -1.51 3.14 -15.71
C GLU A 92 -1.35 1.65 -16.03
N ALA A 93 -2.30 1.05 -16.75
CA ALA A 93 -2.20 -0.32 -17.21
C ALA A 93 -0.98 -0.54 -18.12
N SER A 94 -0.71 0.40 -19.04
CA SER A 94 0.48 0.34 -19.90
C SER A 94 1.78 0.46 -19.08
N ALA A 95 1.79 1.30 -18.04
CA ALA A 95 2.93 1.43 -17.15
C ALA A 95 3.15 0.15 -16.31
N ALA A 96 2.08 -0.45 -15.79
CA ALA A 96 2.16 -1.71 -15.04
C ALA A 96 2.74 -2.84 -15.91
N ASP A 97 2.27 -2.99 -17.14
CA ASP A 97 2.81 -3.96 -18.12
C ASP A 97 4.29 -3.67 -18.45
N ALA A 98 4.65 -2.41 -18.67
CA ALA A 98 6.03 -2.03 -18.95
C ALA A 98 6.97 -2.36 -17.78
N ILE A 99 6.54 -2.06 -16.54
CA ILE A 99 7.29 -2.38 -15.32
C ILE A 99 7.42 -3.88 -15.14
N GLN A 100 6.34 -4.64 -15.32
CA GLN A 100 6.37 -6.10 -15.20
C GLN A 100 7.35 -6.74 -16.19
N LYS A 101 7.42 -6.23 -17.43
CA LYS A 101 8.33 -6.75 -18.46
C LYS A 101 9.79 -6.41 -18.19
N ASN A 102 10.07 -5.27 -17.55
CA ASN A 102 11.43 -4.76 -17.37
C ASN A 102 11.63 -4.10 -15.98
N PRO A 103 11.47 -4.82 -14.85
CA PRO A 103 11.48 -4.20 -13.53
C PRO A 103 12.80 -3.47 -13.22
N GLU A 104 13.94 -3.99 -13.70
CA GLU A 104 15.25 -3.34 -13.59
C GLU A 104 15.28 -1.93 -14.19
N ARG A 105 14.64 -1.75 -15.35
CA ARG A 105 14.60 -0.47 -16.07
C ARG A 105 13.91 0.61 -15.23
N TYR A 106 12.90 0.24 -14.45
CA TYR A 106 12.07 1.17 -13.67
C TYR A 106 12.45 1.23 -12.19
N ALA A 107 13.41 0.41 -11.75
CA ALA A 107 13.87 0.38 -10.37
C ALA A 107 14.43 1.72 -9.88
N HIS A 108 14.93 2.58 -10.78
CA HIS A 108 15.47 3.90 -10.46
C HIS A 108 14.49 4.77 -9.66
N TYR A 109 13.17 4.67 -9.89
CA TYR A 109 12.18 5.41 -9.07
C TYR A 109 12.24 5.06 -7.59
N LEU A 110 12.49 3.78 -7.26
CA LEU A 110 12.66 3.35 -5.87
C LEU A 110 14.06 3.69 -5.32
N LEU A 111 15.08 3.66 -6.16
CA LEU A 111 16.45 4.05 -5.75
C LEU A 111 16.56 5.55 -5.47
N GLU A 112 15.84 6.38 -6.22
CA GLU A 112 15.73 7.82 -5.98
C GLU A 112 15.06 8.11 -4.62
N GLU A 113 13.97 7.43 -4.29
CA GLU A 113 13.30 7.51 -2.98
C GLU A 113 14.23 7.07 -1.83
N ALA A 114 15.09 6.08 -2.08
CA ALA A 114 16.09 5.63 -1.11
C ALA A 114 17.19 6.67 -0.86
N GLY A 115 17.36 7.69 -1.72
CA GLY A 115 18.32 8.77 -1.53
C GLY A 115 19.77 8.30 -1.40
N GLY A 116 20.16 7.27 -2.17
CA GLY A 116 21.51 6.71 -2.16
C GLY A 116 21.78 5.67 -1.06
N LEU A 117 20.79 5.33 -0.23
CA LEU A 117 20.90 4.28 0.80
C LEU A 117 20.80 2.86 0.24
N LEU A 118 20.40 2.71 -1.02
CA LEU A 118 20.13 1.44 -1.67
C LEU A 118 20.72 1.46 -3.08
N GLU A 119 21.47 0.41 -3.44
CA GLU A 119 21.89 0.16 -4.82
C GLU A 119 20.95 -0.84 -5.49
N LEU A 120 20.92 -0.85 -6.83
CA LEU A 120 20.06 -1.75 -7.61
C LEU A 120 20.24 -3.23 -7.23
N LYS A 121 21.48 -3.66 -6.98
CA LYS A 121 21.82 -5.05 -6.64
C LYS A 121 21.20 -5.53 -5.32
N ASP A 122 20.86 -4.58 -4.43
CA ASP A 122 20.32 -4.84 -3.10
C ASP A 122 18.79 -4.73 -3.07
N LEU A 123 18.17 -4.19 -4.14
CA LEU A 123 16.72 -4.10 -4.29
C LEU A 123 16.14 -5.42 -4.80
N LYS A 124 15.17 -5.99 -4.08
CA LYS A 124 14.45 -7.19 -4.54
C LYS A 124 13.38 -6.83 -5.57
N LEU A 125 13.74 -6.91 -6.84
CA LEU A 125 12.87 -6.57 -7.97
C LEU A 125 11.56 -7.37 -8.02
N SER A 126 11.53 -8.58 -7.46
CA SER A 126 10.31 -9.39 -7.35
C SER A 126 9.21 -8.75 -6.48
N ARG A 127 9.55 -7.75 -5.66
CA ARG A 127 8.57 -6.98 -4.87
C ARG A 127 8.02 -5.75 -5.61
N ILE A 128 8.51 -5.45 -6.81
CA ILE A 128 7.94 -4.40 -7.66
C ILE A 128 6.70 -4.96 -8.35
N LEU A 129 5.56 -4.79 -7.69
CA LEU A 129 4.28 -5.33 -8.11
C LEU A 129 3.31 -4.20 -8.44
N ASN A 130 2.91 -4.12 -9.70
CA ASN A 130 1.90 -3.19 -10.19
C ASN A 130 0.81 -3.99 -10.91
N ALA A 131 -0.43 -3.52 -10.80
CA ALA A 131 -1.57 -4.09 -11.48
C ALA A 131 -2.33 -2.98 -12.19
N ALA A 132 -2.99 -3.32 -13.29
CA ALA A 132 -3.89 -2.39 -13.96
C ALA A 132 -5.08 -2.05 -13.06
N PRO A 133 -5.66 -0.84 -13.21
CA PRO A 133 -6.94 -0.51 -12.57
C PRO A 133 -8.05 -1.44 -13.05
N GLU A 134 -8.90 -1.85 -12.11
CA GLU A 134 -10.04 -2.74 -12.33
C GLU A 134 -11.31 -2.12 -11.73
N PRO A 135 -12.50 -2.43 -12.28
CA PRO A 135 -13.76 -1.99 -11.68
C PRO A 135 -13.84 -2.41 -10.22
N TYR A 136 -14.21 -1.49 -9.33
CA TYR A 136 -14.34 -1.82 -7.93
C TYR A 136 -15.68 -2.54 -7.71
N THR A 137 -15.65 -3.79 -7.26
CA THR A 137 -16.85 -4.61 -7.14
C THR A 137 -17.61 -4.34 -5.84
N ARG A 138 -18.93 -4.59 -5.86
CA ARG A 138 -19.77 -4.50 -4.66
C ARG A 138 -19.32 -5.45 -3.56
N GLU A 139 -18.95 -6.68 -3.91
CA GLU A 139 -18.43 -7.68 -2.97
C GLU A 139 -17.18 -7.16 -2.24
N ARG A 140 -16.23 -6.61 -3.01
CA ARG A 140 -15.00 -6.05 -2.43
C ARG A 140 -15.28 -4.85 -1.55
N PHE A 141 -16.22 -3.99 -1.95
CA PHE A 141 -16.66 -2.85 -1.15
C PHE A 141 -17.25 -3.32 0.17
N GLU A 142 -18.21 -4.23 0.13
CA GLU A 142 -18.88 -4.71 1.34
C GLU A 142 -17.87 -5.34 2.30
N HIS A 143 -17.01 -6.24 1.81
CA HIS A 143 -15.98 -6.87 2.62
C HIS A 143 -15.02 -5.83 3.25
N THR A 144 -14.55 -4.86 2.46
CA THR A 144 -13.61 -3.84 2.95
C THR A 144 -14.28 -2.86 3.91
N TYR A 145 -15.52 -2.45 3.62
CA TYR A 145 -16.29 -1.53 4.43
C TYR A 145 -16.64 -2.14 5.78
N GLN A 146 -17.16 -3.38 5.81
CA GLN A 146 -17.47 -4.07 7.07
C GLN A 146 -16.22 -4.30 7.92
N TRP A 147 -15.09 -4.65 7.29
CA TRP A 147 -13.82 -4.80 8.00
C TRP A 147 -13.35 -3.46 8.62
N THR A 148 -13.37 -2.37 7.85
CA THR A 148 -12.96 -1.04 8.36
C THR A 148 -13.92 -0.49 9.41
N LEU A 149 -15.23 -0.71 9.25
CA LEU A 149 -16.26 -0.33 10.21
C LEU A 149 -16.11 -1.12 11.51
N GLY A 150 -15.93 -2.44 11.42
CA GLY A 150 -15.66 -3.29 12.57
C GLY A 150 -14.42 -2.83 13.35
N TRP A 151 -13.39 -2.34 12.65
CA TRP A 151 -12.21 -1.75 13.27
C TRP A 151 -12.40 -0.34 13.84
N GLY A 152 -13.50 0.35 13.53
CA GLY A 152 -13.71 1.75 13.89
C GLY A 152 -12.81 2.72 13.10
N LEU A 153 -12.36 2.33 11.91
CA LEU A 153 -11.46 3.11 11.04
C LEU A 153 -12.22 4.06 10.11
N VAL A 154 -13.53 3.93 10.04
CA VAL A 154 -14.42 4.71 9.18
C VAL A 154 -15.74 4.98 9.91
N ALA A 155 -16.40 6.09 9.56
CA ALA A 155 -17.74 6.39 10.03
C ALA A 155 -18.80 5.48 9.36
N PRO A 156 -19.93 5.20 10.03
CA PRO A 156 -21.06 4.53 9.41
C PRO A 156 -21.69 5.40 8.30
N GLY A 157 -22.35 4.78 7.32
CA GLY A 157 -23.17 5.45 6.30
C GLY A 157 -22.65 5.38 4.86
N ALA A 158 -21.49 4.77 4.62
CA ALA A 158 -21.05 4.51 3.25
C ALA A 158 -21.85 3.34 2.66
N THR A 159 -22.24 3.48 1.39
CA THR A 159 -22.80 2.40 0.58
C THR A 159 -21.99 2.28 -0.70
N TYR A 160 -22.15 1.17 -1.41
CA TYR A 160 -21.50 1.01 -2.70
C TYR A 160 -21.89 2.14 -3.67
N GLU A 161 -23.17 2.52 -3.69
CA GLU A 161 -23.74 3.52 -4.59
C GLU A 161 -23.24 4.94 -4.33
N ASN A 162 -22.94 5.29 -3.08
CA ASN A 162 -22.50 6.64 -2.73
C ASN A 162 -20.97 6.80 -2.69
N THR A 163 -20.22 5.68 -2.73
CA THR A 163 -18.77 5.68 -2.57
C THR A 163 -18.04 5.20 -3.82
N VAL A 164 -18.59 4.23 -4.55
CA VAL A 164 -17.93 3.63 -5.71
C VAL A 164 -18.47 4.22 -6.99
N ASP A 165 -17.56 4.80 -7.77
CA ASP A 165 -17.85 5.29 -9.11
C ASP A 165 -16.98 4.56 -10.15
N ASN A 166 -17.62 3.74 -10.98
CA ASN A 166 -16.98 2.99 -12.06
C ASN A 166 -17.17 3.65 -13.44
N ARG A 167 -17.39 4.98 -13.51
CA ARG A 167 -17.57 5.73 -14.78
C ARG A 167 -16.44 5.58 -15.81
N ALA A 168 -15.24 5.15 -15.40
CA ALA A 168 -14.16 4.87 -16.34
C ALA A 168 -14.39 3.61 -17.20
N TRP A 169 -15.36 2.78 -16.82
CA TRP A 169 -15.71 1.52 -17.50
C TRP A 169 -17.12 1.53 -18.12
N GLN A 170 -17.76 2.70 -18.18
CA GLN A 170 -19.05 2.93 -18.83
C GLN A 170 -18.83 3.51 -20.23
#